data_AF-A0A3D1KHJ7-F1
#
_entry.id   AF-A0A3D1KHJ7-F1
#
_cell.length_a   1.000
_cell.length_b   1.000
_cell.length_c   1.000
_cell.angle_alpha   90.00
_cell.angle_beta   90.00
_cell.angle_gamma   90.00
#
_symmetry.space_group_name_H-M   'P 1'
#
loop_
_entity.id
_entity.type
_entity.pdbx_description
1 polymer ?
#
loop_
_entity_poly.entity_id
_entity_poly.type
_entity_poly.pdbx_seq_one_letter_code
_entity_poly.pdbx_strand_id
1 'polypeptide(L)'
;MNKKMLLLISTLGQLLLQSTLISGQTVLKQVNLKKFGIAPANYSGIVHVAADSFAVVDDKSAADGFIPFRIVQDKETGQIKEVYASPLLYDRSALSANSERSKADCEDITYVPEWNTYFIASEAWQKVYEYDD
;
A
#
# COMPACT_ATOMS: atom_id res chain seq x y z
N MET A 1 -46.64 15.72 28.17
CA MET A 1 -45.68 15.79 27.04
C MET A 1 -46.11 14.80 25.97
N ASN A 2 -46.26 15.21 24.71
CA ASN A 2 -46.75 14.35 23.62
C ASN A 2 -45.74 13.24 23.32
N LYS A 3 -46.18 11.98 23.18
CA LYS A 3 -45.32 10.83 22.83
C LYS A 3 -44.51 11.06 21.55
N LYS A 4 -45.05 11.79 20.57
CA LYS A 4 -44.32 12.19 19.36
C LYS A 4 -43.19 13.19 19.64
N MET A 5 -43.40 14.09 20.60
CA MET A 5 -42.41 15.07 21.03
C MET A 5 -41.28 14.40 21.84
N LEU A 6 -41.61 13.40 22.66
CA LEU A 6 -40.61 12.61 23.40
C LEU A 6 -39.75 11.75 22.45
N LEU A 7 -40.36 11.17 21.42
CA LEU A 7 -39.66 10.39 20.40
C LEU A 7 -38.69 11.27 19.59
N LEU A 8 -39.13 12.46 19.14
CA LEU A 8 -38.27 13.41 18.41
C LEU A 8 -37.04 13.82 19.22
N ILE A 9 -37.23 14.12 20.51
CA ILE A 9 -36.13 14.51 21.40
C ILE A 9 -35.15 13.35 21.60
N SER A 10 -35.66 12.11 21.75
CA SER A 10 -34.81 10.93 21.89
C SER A 10 -34.00 10.62 20.62
N THR A 11 -34.59 10.78 19.44
CA THR A 11 -33.91 10.55 18.16
C THR A 11 -32.89 11.65 17.85
N LEU A 12 -33.17 12.92 18.17
CA LEU A 12 -32.20 14.01 18.02
C LEU A 12 -31.01 13.84 18.98
N GLY A 13 -31.27 13.40 20.22
CA GLY A 13 -30.22 13.11 21.20
C GLY A 13 -29.29 11.98 20.75
N GLN A 14 -29.83 10.91 20.16
CA GLN A 14 -29.03 9.81 19.62
C GLN A 14 -28.21 10.22 18.40
N LEU A 15 -28.73 11.12 17.55
CA LEU A 15 -28.02 11.60 16.37
C LEU A 15 -26.86 12.56 16.73
N LEU A 16 -27.01 13.36 17.80
CA LEU A 16 -25.99 14.29 18.28
C LEU A 16 -24.84 13.61 19.05
N LEU A 17 -25.04 12.40 19.59
CA LEU A 17 -23.97 11.60 20.21
C LEU A 17 -23.06 10.88 19.20
N GLN A 18 -23.47 10.77 17.93
CA GLN A 18 -22.70 10.07 16.90
C GLN A 18 -21.75 10.97 16.10
N SER A 19 -21.89 12.30 16.20
CA SER A 19 -21.20 13.26 15.32
C SER A 19 -19.80 13.67 15.77
N THR A 20 -19.21 13.03 16.78
CA THR A 20 -17.85 13.37 17.25
C THR A 20 -16.94 12.15 17.28
N LEU A 21 -16.71 11.56 16.12
CA LEU A 21 -15.49 10.80 15.85
C LEU A 21 -14.76 11.45 14.68
N ILE A 22 -14.39 12.72 14.85
CA ILE A 22 -13.30 13.28 14.03
C ILE A 22 -12.03 12.77 14.70
N SER A 23 -11.59 11.58 14.29
CA SER A 23 -10.25 11.10 14.59
C SER A 23 -9.28 12.07 13.93
N GLY A 24 -8.67 12.95 14.72
CA GLY A 24 -7.54 13.74 14.22
C GLY A 24 -6.48 12.78 13.70
N GLN A 25 -6.15 12.88 12.42
CA GLN A 25 -5.12 12.04 11.81
C GLN A 25 -3.80 12.35 12.52
N THR A 26 -3.33 11.39 13.31
CA THR A 26 -2.02 11.51 13.96
C THR A 26 -0.98 11.01 12.97
N VAL A 27 -0.05 11.89 12.59
CA VAL A 27 1.13 11.48 11.81
C VAL A 27 2.01 10.64 12.73
N LEU A 28 2.11 9.34 12.44
CA LEU A 28 3.00 8.45 13.16
C LEU A 28 4.46 8.78 12.82
N LYS A 29 5.36 8.60 13.79
CA LYS A 29 6.79 8.81 13.55
C LYS A 29 7.30 7.85 12.48
N GLN A 30 8.11 8.37 11.57
CA GLN A 30 8.84 7.56 10.60
C GLN A 30 9.74 6.56 11.33
N VAL A 31 9.88 5.37 10.74
CA VAL A 31 10.68 4.28 11.28
C VAL A 31 11.86 4.01 10.36
N ASN A 32 13.07 4.01 10.92
CA ASN A 32 14.27 3.65 10.16
C ASN A 32 14.28 2.14 9.88
N LEU A 33 14.19 1.75 8.61
CA LEU A 33 14.15 0.35 8.17
C LEU A 33 15.45 -0.42 8.49
N LYS A 34 16.59 0.27 8.67
CA LYS A 34 17.86 -0.34 9.10
C LYS A 34 17.71 -1.13 10.41
N LYS A 35 16.78 -0.72 11.29
CA LYS A 35 16.52 -1.43 12.56
C LYS A 35 16.00 -2.86 12.34
N PHE A 36 15.48 -3.15 11.14
CA PHE A 36 15.00 -4.46 10.71
C PHE A 36 15.95 -5.16 9.74
N GLY A 37 17.17 -4.64 9.54
CA GLY A 37 18.15 -5.22 8.62
C GLY A 37 17.89 -4.94 7.15
N ILE A 38 16.94 -4.06 6.81
CA ILE A 38 16.67 -3.65 5.43
C ILE A 38 17.69 -2.59 5.02
N ALA A 39 18.44 -2.87 3.96
CA ALA A 39 19.39 -1.93 3.39
C ALA A 39 18.68 -0.78 2.65
N PRO A 40 19.30 0.41 2.56
CA PRO A 40 18.88 1.43 1.61
C PRO A 40 18.88 0.85 0.19
N ALA A 41 17.87 1.21 -0.59
CA ALA A 41 17.74 0.94 -2.02
C ALA A 41 17.00 2.12 -2.67
N ASN A 42 16.68 2.02 -3.97
CA ASN A 42 16.02 3.10 -4.69
C ASN A 42 14.49 2.87 -4.71
N TYR A 43 13.92 2.60 -3.53
CA TYR A 43 12.49 2.41 -3.39
C TYR A 43 11.75 3.68 -3.83
N SER A 44 10.76 3.54 -4.73
CA SER A 44 9.94 4.66 -5.20
C SER A 44 8.48 4.51 -4.75
N GLY A 45 7.71 3.66 -5.42
CA GLY A 45 6.30 3.39 -5.12
C GLY A 45 6.07 2.23 -4.16
N ILE A 46 4.94 2.29 -3.43
CA ILE A 46 4.46 1.24 -2.53
C ILE A 46 2.94 1.10 -2.61
N VAL A 47 2.44 -0.13 -2.58
CA VAL A 47 1.01 -0.44 -2.48
C VAL A 47 0.72 -1.46 -1.39
N HIS A 48 -0.41 -1.31 -0.72
CA HIS A 48 -0.95 -2.32 0.19
C HIS A 48 -1.67 -3.42 -0.59
N VAL A 49 -1.36 -4.68 -0.30
CA VAL A 49 -1.96 -5.83 -1.00
C VAL A 49 -3.06 -6.45 -0.13
N ALA A 50 -2.69 -6.94 1.05
CA ALA A 50 -3.60 -7.52 2.03
C ALA A 50 -2.91 -7.68 3.38
N ALA A 51 -3.65 -7.57 4.48
CA ALA A 51 -3.13 -7.73 5.84
C ALA A 51 -1.84 -6.89 6.08
N ASP A 52 -0.71 -7.53 6.33
CA ASP A 52 0.62 -6.93 6.49
C ASP A 52 1.47 -6.98 5.22
N SER A 53 0.91 -7.39 4.08
CA SER A 53 1.58 -7.51 2.78
C SER A 53 1.49 -6.22 1.96
N PHE A 54 2.64 -5.84 1.41
CA PHE A 54 2.84 -4.67 0.56
C PHE A 54 3.75 -5.06 -0.62
N ALA A 55 3.65 -4.34 -1.72
CA ALA A 55 4.57 -4.43 -2.85
C ALA A 55 5.28 -3.09 -3.03
N VAL A 56 6.59 -3.12 -3.24
CA VAL A 56 7.45 -1.93 -3.37
C VAL A 56 8.22 -2.00 -4.68
N VAL A 57 8.25 -0.91 -5.45
CA VAL A 57 9.06 -0.83 -6.68
C VAL A 57 10.38 -0.11 -6.43
N ASP A 58 11.39 -0.42 -7.25
CA ASP A 58 12.71 0.22 -7.23
C ASP A 58 12.97 0.86 -8.60
N ASP A 59 13.18 2.18 -8.62
CA ASP A 59 13.30 2.97 -9.85
C ASP A 59 14.62 2.70 -10.59
N LYS A 60 15.67 2.21 -9.92
CA LYS A 60 16.96 1.87 -10.53
C LYS A 60 17.25 0.37 -10.59
N SER A 61 16.24 -0.47 -10.37
CA SER A 61 16.43 -1.92 -10.46
C SER A 61 16.89 -2.34 -11.85
N ALA A 62 17.81 -3.31 -11.89
CA ALA A 62 18.29 -3.90 -13.13
C ALA A 62 17.20 -4.73 -13.85
N ALA A 63 16.10 -5.05 -13.18
CA ALA A 63 14.98 -5.76 -13.75
C ALA A 63 13.66 -5.29 -13.17
N ASP A 64 12.63 -5.33 -13.99
CA ASP A 64 11.29 -4.83 -13.68
C ASP A 64 10.57 -5.79 -12.72
N GLY A 65 9.63 -5.25 -11.96
CA GLY A 65 8.83 -6.00 -11.00
C GLY A 65 8.69 -5.27 -9.68
N PHE A 66 8.45 -6.00 -8.61
CA PHE A 66 8.25 -5.44 -7.27
C PHE A 66 8.84 -6.34 -6.19
N ILE A 67 9.18 -5.73 -5.06
CA ILE A 67 9.74 -6.37 -3.89
C ILE A 67 8.59 -6.58 -2.90
N PRO A 68 8.24 -7.83 -2.55
CA PRO A 68 7.25 -8.09 -1.52
C PRO A 68 7.77 -7.65 -0.16
N PHE A 69 7.05 -6.73 0.47
CA PHE A 69 7.27 -6.29 1.82
C PHE A 69 6.21 -6.87 2.74
N ARG A 70 6.62 -7.32 3.92
CA ARG A 70 5.72 -7.57 5.04
C ARG A 70 5.96 -6.52 6.11
N ILE A 71 4.99 -5.63 6.36
CA ILE A 71 5.06 -4.55 7.35
C ILE A 71 4.06 -4.86 8.46
N VAL A 72 4.55 -5.41 9.57
CA VAL A 72 3.71 -5.77 10.71
C VAL A 72 3.46 -4.51 11.55
N GLN A 73 2.19 -4.13 11.70
CA GLN A 73 1.78 -3.00 12.53
C GLN A 73 1.02 -3.47 13.78
N ASP A 74 1.18 -2.71 14.86
CA ASP A 74 0.28 -2.78 16.00
C ASP A 74 -1.13 -2.37 15.58
N LYS A 75 -2.14 -3.20 15.83
CA LYS A 75 -3.51 -2.94 15.36
C LYS A 75 -4.21 -1.80 16.10
N GLU A 76 -3.77 -1.48 17.32
CA GLU A 76 -4.36 -0.42 18.14
C GLU A 76 -3.67 0.93 17.91
N THR A 77 -2.33 0.90 17.75
CA THR A 77 -1.51 2.12 17.69
C THR A 77 -0.95 2.43 16.30
N GLY A 78 -1.02 1.50 15.34
CA GLY A 78 -0.45 1.62 14.00
C GLY A 78 1.09 1.57 13.95
N GLN A 79 1.76 1.38 15.10
CA GLN A 79 3.22 1.37 15.16
C GLN A 79 3.81 0.17 14.42
N ILE A 80 4.83 0.41 13.59
CA ILE A 80 5.55 -0.65 12.87
C ILE A 80 6.40 -1.47 13.86
N LYS A 81 6.07 -2.75 14.00
CA LYS A 81 6.73 -3.73 14.86
C LYS A 81 7.87 -4.45 14.15
N GLU A 82 7.65 -4.89 12.92
CA GLU A 82 8.61 -5.67 12.11
C GLU A 82 8.45 -5.32 10.63
N VAL A 83 9.55 -5.38 9.87
CA VAL A 83 9.54 -5.28 8.42
C VAL A 83 10.39 -6.39 7.83
N TYR A 84 9.87 -7.07 6.82
CA TYR A 84 10.58 -8.05 6.02
C TYR A 84 10.51 -7.65 4.56
N ALA A 85 11.62 -7.73 3.85
CA ALA A 85 11.65 -7.64 2.40
C ALA A 85 12.04 -9.01 1.84
N SER A 86 11.21 -9.53 0.95
CA SER A 86 11.56 -10.71 0.15
C SER A 86 12.48 -10.31 -1.01
N PRO A 87 13.14 -11.26 -1.69
CA PRO A 87 13.78 -10.96 -2.97
C PRO A 87 12.79 -10.32 -3.96
N LEU A 88 13.31 -9.52 -4.88
CA LEU A 88 12.57 -8.95 -5.99
C LEU A 88 11.84 -10.08 -6.75
N LEU A 89 10.51 -9.96 -6.88
CA LEU A 89 9.73 -10.82 -7.75
C LEU A 89 9.73 -10.20 -9.15
N TYR A 90 10.20 -11.00 -10.10
CA TYR A 90 10.23 -10.65 -11.51
C TYR A 90 8.99 -11.15 -12.21
N ASP A 91 8.50 -10.35 -13.15
CA ASP A 91 7.44 -10.74 -14.06
C ASP A 91 7.86 -11.91 -14.97
N ARG A 92 7.01 -12.93 -15.05
CA ARG A 92 7.11 -14.02 -16.03
C ARG A 92 6.08 -13.91 -17.16
N SER A 93 5.13 -12.98 -17.06
CA SER A 93 3.98 -12.77 -17.96
C SER A 93 4.19 -11.62 -18.96
N ALA A 94 4.93 -10.55 -18.64
CA ALA A 94 5.37 -9.55 -19.64
C ALA A 94 6.54 -10.01 -20.54
N LEU A 95 6.95 -11.29 -20.44
CA LEU A 95 7.89 -11.95 -21.35
C LEU A 95 7.35 -12.14 -22.78
N SER A 96 6.35 -11.36 -23.22
CA SER A 96 6.04 -11.27 -24.64
C SER A 96 7.15 -10.49 -25.37
N ALA A 97 8.15 -11.25 -25.78
CA ALA A 97 9.00 -11.11 -26.98
C ALA A 97 10.17 -10.12 -27.01
N ASN A 98 10.37 -9.19 -26.07
CA ASN A 98 11.59 -8.37 -26.07
C ASN A 98 12.37 -8.50 -24.75
N SER A 99 13.45 -9.26 -24.81
CA SER A 99 14.45 -9.50 -23.76
C SER A 99 15.25 -8.26 -23.32
N GLU A 100 14.71 -7.05 -23.50
CA GLU A 100 15.40 -5.78 -23.25
C GLU A 100 14.88 -5.01 -22.03
N ARG A 101 13.95 -5.60 -21.26
CA ARG A 101 13.38 -4.96 -20.07
C ARG A 101 14.29 -5.08 -18.86
N SER A 102 15.30 -4.24 -18.89
CA SER A 102 16.07 -3.79 -17.73
C SER A 102 15.93 -2.27 -17.68
N LYS A 103 15.87 -1.67 -16.49
CA LYS A 103 15.81 -0.21 -16.31
C LYS A 103 14.48 0.43 -16.72
N ALA A 104 13.33 -0.20 -16.43
CA ALA A 104 12.04 0.42 -16.71
C ALA A 104 11.78 1.72 -15.95
N ASP A 105 12.56 2.06 -14.93
CA ASP A 105 12.33 3.24 -14.11
C ASP A 105 10.93 3.14 -13.48
N CYS A 106 10.77 2.11 -12.64
CA CYS A 106 9.51 1.76 -12.02
C CYS A 106 9.23 2.71 -10.86
N GLU A 107 8.32 3.65 -11.09
CA GLU A 107 8.03 4.74 -10.15
C GLU A 107 6.81 4.41 -9.27
N ASP A 108 5.65 4.19 -9.89
CA ASP A 108 4.39 3.94 -9.18
C ASP A 108 3.89 2.51 -9.36
N ILE A 109 3.17 2.01 -8.35
CA ILE A 109 2.53 0.69 -8.33
C ILE A 109 1.12 0.79 -7.74
N THR A 110 0.18 0.04 -8.32
CA THR A 110 -1.14 -0.22 -7.73
C THR A 110 -1.49 -1.70 -7.83
N TYR A 111 -2.36 -2.17 -6.93
CA TYR A 111 -2.85 -3.55 -6.88
C TYR A 111 -4.36 -3.56 -7.08
N VAL A 112 -4.86 -4.48 -7.90
CA VAL A 112 -6.28 -4.66 -8.19
C VAL A 112 -6.74 -6.00 -7.61
N PRO A 113 -7.34 -6.02 -6.39
CA PRO A 113 -7.73 -7.26 -5.72
C PRO A 113 -8.70 -8.12 -6.52
N GLU A 114 -9.56 -7.50 -7.33
CA GLU A 114 -10.55 -8.19 -8.16
C GLU A 114 -9.89 -9.04 -9.26
N TRP A 115 -8.71 -8.64 -9.72
CA TRP A 115 -7.97 -9.31 -10.80
C TRP A 115 -6.76 -10.07 -10.28
N ASN A 116 -6.37 -9.83 -9.02
CA ASN A 116 -5.14 -10.34 -8.43
C ASN A 116 -3.91 -9.99 -9.29
N THR A 117 -3.89 -8.76 -9.79
CA THR A 117 -2.81 -8.22 -10.62
C THR A 117 -2.34 -6.87 -10.10
N TYR A 118 -1.13 -6.50 -10.51
CA TYR A 118 -0.50 -5.22 -10.22
C TYR A 118 -0.36 -4.41 -11.50
N PHE A 119 -0.48 -3.09 -11.40
CA PHE A 119 -0.10 -2.18 -12.47
C PHE A 119 1.10 -1.35 -12.04
N ILE A 120 2.17 -1.38 -12.81
CA ILE A 120 3.40 -0.61 -12.54
C ILE A 120 3.64 0.38 -13.67
N ALA A 121 3.84 1.65 -13.30
CA ALA A 121 4.24 2.69 -14.22
C ALA A 121 5.74 2.60 -14.50
N SER A 122 6.11 2.57 -15.78
CA SER A 122 7.47 2.65 -16.27
C SER A 122 7.73 4.02 -16.88
N GLU A 123 8.56 4.83 -16.23
CA GLU A 123 8.91 6.15 -16.74
C GLU A 123 9.80 6.05 -17.98
N ALA A 124 10.80 5.17 -17.99
CA ALA A 124 11.72 5.04 -19.12
C ALA A 124 11.01 4.64 -20.42
N TRP A 125 9.93 3.86 -20.31
CA TRP A 125 9.19 3.35 -21.47
C TRP A 125 7.87 4.06 -21.73
N GLN A 126 7.47 5.02 -20.87
CA GLN A 126 6.22 5.78 -20.96
C GLN A 126 5.00 4.85 -21.08
N LYS A 127 4.98 3.79 -20.25
CA LYS A 127 3.99 2.71 -20.31
C LYS A 127 3.57 2.28 -18.91
N VAL A 128 2.37 1.71 -18.82
CA VAL A 128 1.92 0.96 -17.65
C VAL A 128 1.84 -0.51 -18.04
N TYR A 129 2.37 -1.38 -17.19
CA TYR A 129 2.34 -2.81 -17.40
C TYR A 129 1.56 -3.49 -16.30
N GLU A 130 0.85 -4.56 -16.65
CA GLU A 130 0.14 -5.42 -15.71
C GLU A 130 0.99 -6.65 -15.38
N TYR A 131 1.04 -7.03 -14.10
CA TYR A 131 1.81 -8.13 -13.55
C TYR A 131 0.89 -9.05 -12.75
N ASP A 132 1.10 -10.35 -12.85
CA ASP A 132 0.57 -11.34 -11.90
C ASP A 132 1.62 -11.72 -10.85
N ASP A 133 1.17 -12.37 -9.77
CA ASP A 133 2.02 -12.87 -8.67
C ASP A 133 2.48 -14.33 -8.93
#